data_AF-A0A3M8SYM3-F1
#
_entry.id   AF-A0A3M8SYM3-F1
#
_cell.length_a   1.000
_cell.length_b   1.000
_cell.length_c   1.000
_cell.angle_alpha   90.00
_cell.angle_beta   90.00
_cell.angle_gamma   90.00
#
_symmetry.space_group_name_H-M   'P 1'
#
loop_
_entity.id
_entity.type
_entity.pdbx_description
1 polymer ?
#
loop_
_entity_poly.entity_id
_entity_poly.type
_entity_poly.pdbx_seq_one_letter_code
_entity_poly.pdbx_strand_id
1 'polypeptide(L)'
;MSVTIERLRALKRQAGGTAPAAHDRSDGAAEARPPGVAPSRSSSPASRAALPTRFLARADDAQASLPASTLSHGAAFTAHVLPGAGAAPGNDASTARGGSAPDPMAALRRLLETRGRRPTPPPVTRGPIDRHLPGEEIAPGLRLIETRQPFDVPPALSLAFARREGQINPRDVLFFDTETTGLAGGTGTRAFMIGAADWHHDPDRGDTLRVRQLLITTMAAEPAMLAAFAQWLRPDTVLCSYNGRSYDAPLLKTRYRLARQGDPIGLLDHLDLLHPTRRRYRGRWENCRLATIERELLRIVREDDLPGSQAPAAWLQYLRGGAATNLGRVAAHNHQDVVTLARLLLRLVVAQADADAAT
;
A
#
# COMPACT_ATOMS: atom_id res chain seq x y z
N MET A 1 3.45 10.38 35.12
CA MET A 1 2.36 11.35 35.32
C MET A 1 1.25 11.01 34.35
N SER A 2 0.18 10.41 34.88
CA SER A 2 -0.97 9.88 34.14
C SER A 2 -2.01 10.99 33.98
N VAL A 3 -2.34 11.34 32.73
CA VAL A 3 -3.49 12.23 32.44
C VAL A 3 -4.60 11.36 31.87
N THR A 4 -5.68 11.35 32.64
CA THR A 4 -6.58 10.24 32.87
C THR A 4 -7.80 10.28 31.95
N ILE A 5 -8.34 9.07 31.74
CA ILE A 5 -9.66 8.67 31.24
C ILE A 5 -10.85 9.55 31.73
N GLU A 6 -10.67 10.36 32.77
CA GLU A 6 -11.67 11.29 33.28
C GLU A 6 -12.02 12.43 32.31
N ARG A 7 -11.08 12.90 31.48
CA ARG A 7 -11.39 13.90 30.44
C ARG A 7 -12.31 13.35 29.36
N LEU A 8 -12.21 12.06 29.03
CA LEU A 8 -13.08 11.39 28.07
C LEU A 8 -14.50 11.16 28.61
N ARG A 9 -14.67 10.98 29.93
CA ARG A 9 -15.99 10.84 30.57
C ARG A 9 -16.72 12.18 30.74
N ALA A 10 -15.99 13.30 30.83
CA ALA A 10 -16.58 14.63 30.88
C ALA A 10 -17.16 15.07 29.52
N LEU A 11 -16.49 14.75 28.41
CA LEU A 11 -16.95 15.08 27.05
C LEU A 11 -18.20 14.29 26.63
N LYS A 12 -18.40 13.08 27.15
CA LYS A 12 -19.59 12.25 26.83
C LYS A 12 -20.87 12.71 27.54
N ARG A 13 -20.78 13.60 28.55
CA ARG A 13 -21.93 14.21 29.24
C ARG A 13 -22.41 15.52 28.59
N GLN A 14 -21.62 16.13 27.70
CA GLN A 14 -22.00 17.34 26.97
C GLN A 14 -22.76 17.09 25.67
N ALA A 15 -22.79 15.84 25.17
CA ALA A 15 -23.58 15.45 24.01
C ALA A 15 -24.88 14.78 24.46
N GLY A 16 -25.90 15.60 24.69
CA GLY A 16 -27.22 15.19 25.17
C GLY A 16 -27.86 14.10 24.29
N GLY A 17 -28.36 13.06 24.96
CA GLY A 17 -29.20 12.01 24.39
C GLY A 17 -30.08 11.45 25.50
N THR A 18 -31.31 11.94 25.57
CA THR A 18 -32.36 11.50 26.51
C THR A 18 -32.82 10.08 26.17
N ALA A 19 -32.73 9.17 27.14
CA ALA A 19 -33.38 7.85 27.09
C ALA A 19 -34.81 7.93 27.67
N PRO A 20 -35.81 7.21 27.13
CA PRO A 20 -37.10 7.08 27.79
C PRO A 20 -37.07 5.97 28.85
N ALA A 21 -37.88 6.18 29.88
CA ALA A 21 -37.96 5.40 31.11
C ALA A 21 -38.57 4.00 30.93
N ALA A 22 -38.09 3.07 31.76
CA ALA A 22 -38.62 1.73 31.94
C ALA A 22 -39.92 1.76 32.74
N HIS A 23 -40.92 1.01 32.26
CA HIS A 23 -42.06 0.58 33.07
C HIS A 23 -41.85 -0.87 33.50
N ASP A 24 -41.86 -1.06 34.81
CA ASP A 24 -41.87 -2.32 35.52
C ASP A 24 -43.27 -2.93 35.52
N ARG A 25 -43.37 -4.25 35.31
CA ARG A 25 -44.41 -5.13 35.88
C ARG A 25 -44.06 -6.60 35.64
N SER A 26 -44.31 -7.37 36.70
CA SER A 26 -43.89 -8.73 36.98
C SER A 26 -44.82 -9.82 36.43
N ASP A 27 -44.29 -11.05 36.55
CA ASP A 27 -44.92 -12.35 36.76
C ASP A 27 -45.45 -13.16 35.58
N GLY A 28 -45.02 -14.45 35.54
CA GLY A 28 -45.81 -15.52 34.94
C GLY A 28 -45.06 -16.70 34.32
N ALA A 29 -44.58 -17.61 35.17
CA ALA A 29 -44.58 -19.08 35.02
C ALA A 29 -43.87 -19.81 33.85
N ALA A 30 -43.41 -21.01 34.21
CA ALA A 30 -42.60 -21.96 33.47
C ALA A 30 -43.40 -22.89 32.55
N GLU A 31 -42.78 -23.40 31.48
CA GLU A 31 -42.95 -24.79 31.05
C GLU A 31 -41.83 -25.28 30.10
N ALA A 32 -41.58 -26.59 30.13
CA ALA A 32 -40.45 -27.29 29.54
C ALA A 32 -40.79 -27.95 28.18
N ARG A 33 -39.83 -27.89 27.22
CA ARG A 33 -39.28 -28.90 26.27
C ARG A 33 -40.14 -30.12 25.78
N PRO A 34 -39.92 -30.76 24.59
CA PRO A 34 -38.66 -30.87 23.81
C PRO A 34 -38.87 -30.96 22.23
N PRO A 35 -38.07 -31.69 21.39
CA PRO A 35 -37.56 -31.15 20.11
C PRO A 35 -38.03 -31.90 18.84
N GLY A 36 -37.71 -31.41 17.63
CA GLY A 36 -37.84 -32.22 16.41
C GLY A 36 -37.07 -31.66 15.21
N VAL A 37 -35.94 -32.28 14.86
CA VAL A 37 -35.68 -33.12 13.66
C VAL A 37 -35.46 -32.34 12.36
N ALA A 38 -34.22 -32.41 11.87
CA ALA A 38 -33.79 -32.11 10.51
C ALA A 38 -34.23 -33.21 9.52
N PRO A 39 -34.16 -32.95 8.21
CA PRO A 39 -33.36 -33.88 7.41
C PRO A 39 -32.41 -33.19 6.42
N SER A 40 -31.32 -33.91 6.18
CA SER A 40 -30.32 -33.76 5.13
C SER A 40 -30.78 -34.38 3.81
N ARG A 41 -30.16 -33.92 2.70
CA ARG A 41 -29.77 -34.62 1.43
C ARG A 41 -29.73 -33.57 0.30
N SER A 42 -28.56 -33.13 -0.15
CA SER A 42 -27.67 -33.72 -1.18
C SER A 42 -28.33 -33.94 -2.55
N SER A 43 -27.96 -33.12 -3.56
CA SER A 43 -27.40 -33.53 -4.87
C SER A 43 -27.51 -32.43 -5.94
N SER A 44 -26.35 -31.98 -6.45
CA SER A 44 -26.11 -31.23 -7.71
C SER A 44 -26.43 -32.04 -8.98
N PRO A 45 -26.11 -31.61 -10.22
CA PRO A 45 -26.37 -30.32 -10.90
C PRO A 45 -26.89 -30.49 -12.35
N ALA A 46 -27.58 -29.49 -12.90
CA ALA A 46 -27.78 -29.22 -14.34
C ALA A 46 -28.47 -27.83 -14.42
N SER A 47 -28.30 -26.92 -15.38
CA SER A 47 -27.78 -26.94 -16.74
C SER A 47 -27.49 -25.48 -17.14
N ARG A 48 -26.56 -25.31 -18.09
CA ARG A 48 -26.38 -24.12 -18.94
C ARG A 48 -27.69 -23.58 -19.50
N ALA A 49 -27.83 -22.25 -19.51
CA ALA A 49 -28.51 -21.43 -20.53
C ALA A 49 -28.07 -19.96 -20.29
N ALA A 50 -27.20 -19.40 -21.12
CA ALA A 50 -27.50 -18.67 -22.36
C ALA A 50 -28.19 -17.31 -22.11
N LEU A 51 -27.46 -16.25 -22.49
CA LEU A 51 -27.83 -14.83 -22.55
C LEU A 51 -29.12 -14.60 -23.36
N PRO A 52 -29.68 -13.38 -23.24
CA PRO A 52 -29.82 -12.60 -24.46
C PRO A 52 -29.20 -11.20 -24.37
N THR A 53 -28.67 -10.81 -25.51
CA THR A 53 -28.07 -9.52 -25.83
C THR A 53 -29.14 -8.55 -26.38
N ARG A 54 -28.89 -7.25 -26.17
CA ARG A 54 -29.38 -6.06 -26.90
C ARG A 54 -30.68 -5.39 -26.45
N PHE A 55 -30.53 -4.14 -26.01
CA PHE A 55 -31.15 -3.01 -26.71
C PHE A 55 -30.18 -1.80 -26.72
N LEU A 56 -30.16 -1.09 -27.85
CA LEU A 56 -29.34 0.08 -28.18
C LEU A 56 -30.17 1.37 -28.13
N ALA A 57 -29.44 2.49 -27.99
CA ALA A 57 -29.81 3.89 -28.26
C ALA A 57 -30.67 4.59 -27.19
N ARG A 58 -30.42 5.86 -26.81
CA ARG A 58 -30.00 7.02 -27.60
C ARG A 58 -29.18 8.01 -26.76
N ALA A 59 -28.29 8.74 -27.45
CA ALA A 59 -27.69 9.98 -27.02
C ALA A 59 -28.70 11.13 -27.10
N ASP A 60 -28.52 12.16 -26.27
CA ASP A 60 -28.78 13.56 -26.63
C ASP A 60 -27.93 14.51 -25.79
N ASP A 61 -27.53 15.57 -26.47
CA ASP A 61 -26.58 16.62 -26.15
C ASP A 61 -26.98 17.53 -24.98
N ALA A 62 -25.97 18.05 -24.26
CA ALA A 62 -26.05 19.38 -23.66
C ALA A 62 -24.65 19.98 -23.46
N GLN A 63 -24.31 20.92 -24.33
CA GLN A 63 -23.20 21.86 -24.21
C GLN A 63 -23.42 22.81 -23.03
N ALA A 64 -22.37 23.09 -22.24
CA ALA A 64 -22.28 24.35 -21.49
C ALA A 64 -20.81 24.70 -21.14
N SER A 65 -20.33 25.68 -21.89
CA SER A 65 -19.24 26.63 -21.76
C SER A 65 -18.60 26.90 -20.39
N LEU A 66 -17.27 27.09 -20.43
CA LEU A 66 -16.38 27.63 -19.40
C LEU A 66 -16.70 29.11 -19.05
N PRO A 67 -16.14 29.61 -17.93
CA PRO A 67 -15.29 30.79 -18.07
C PRO A 67 -13.92 30.65 -17.40
N ALA A 68 -12.95 31.33 -18.01
CA ALA A 68 -11.61 31.54 -17.51
C ALA A 68 -11.57 32.69 -16.51
N SER A 69 -10.72 32.59 -15.48
CA SER A 69 -10.17 33.76 -14.80
C SER A 69 -8.82 33.44 -14.18
N THR A 70 -7.81 34.08 -14.75
CA THR A 70 -6.49 34.42 -14.22
C THR A 70 -6.58 35.06 -12.85
N LEU A 71 -5.66 34.73 -11.94
CA LEU A 71 -5.08 35.66 -10.96
C LEU A 71 -3.74 35.11 -10.44
N SER A 72 -2.92 36.03 -9.97
CA SER A 72 -1.47 36.02 -10.03
C SER A 72 -0.87 36.27 -8.64
N HIS A 73 0.33 35.72 -8.41
CA HIS A 73 1.38 36.13 -7.46
C HIS A 73 1.18 35.99 -5.94
N GLY A 74 2.21 35.39 -5.31
CA GLY A 74 2.91 36.04 -4.19
C GLY A 74 2.88 35.31 -2.86
N ALA A 75 4.01 34.70 -2.47
CA ALA A 75 4.40 34.56 -1.06
C ALA A 75 5.94 34.47 -0.96
N ALA A 76 6.55 35.61 -0.69
CA ALA A 76 7.95 35.72 -0.28
C ALA A 76 8.06 35.53 1.24
N PHE A 77 9.11 34.85 1.67
CA PHE A 77 9.46 34.60 3.07
C PHE A 77 10.27 35.80 3.61
N THR A 78 9.77 36.50 4.62
CA THR A 78 10.49 37.55 5.35
C THR A 78 11.02 37.00 6.67
N ALA A 79 12.33 37.12 6.90
CA ALA A 79 12.95 36.93 8.20
C ALA A 79 13.32 38.29 8.80
N HIS A 80 12.84 38.55 10.02
CA HIS A 80 13.14 39.72 10.84
C HIS A 80 14.52 39.58 11.51
N VAL A 81 15.31 40.64 11.53
CA VAL A 81 16.36 40.91 12.53
C VAL A 81 16.28 42.39 12.93
N LEU A 82 16.26 42.66 14.24
CA LEU A 82 16.22 44.00 14.87
C LEU A 82 17.62 44.62 15.01
N PRO A 83 17.75 45.96 15.13
CA PRO A 83 19.03 46.66 15.25
C PRO A 83 19.41 47.02 16.71
N GLY A 84 20.70 47.23 16.96
CA GLY A 84 21.22 47.82 18.20
C GLY A 84 22.64 48.35 18.03
N ALA A 85 22.81 49.65 18.24
CA ALA A 85 24.00 50.47 17.98
C ALA A 85 25.06 50.43 19.10
N GLY A 86 26.29 50.87 18.79
CA GLY A 86 27.20 51.38 19.81
C GLY A 86 28.70 51.43 19.47
N ALA A 87 29.17 52.64 19.12
CA ALA A 87 30.47 53.27 19.46
C ALA A 87 31.81 52.83 18.80
N ALA A 88 32.50 53.86 18.28
CA ALA A 88 33.91 53.96 17.86
C ALA A 88 34.80 54.41 19.07
N PRO A 89 36.12 54.77 18.99
CA PRO A 89 36.98 54.98 17.80
C PRO A 89 38.46 54.52 17.92
N GLY A 90 39.25 54.74 16.85
CA GLY A 90 40.72 54.69 16.87
C GLY A 90 41.36 54.96 15.50
N ASN A 91 42.12 56.05 15.40
CA ASN A 91 42.83 56.62 14.24
C ASN A 91 43.86 55.69 13.57
N ASP A 92 44.10 55.87 12.25
CA ASP A 92 45.33 56.52 11.77
C ASP A 92 45.36 56.76 10.25
N ALA A 93 46.18 57.75 9.88
CA ALA A 93 46.23 58.54 8.67
C ALA A 93 46.76 57.83 7.40
N SER A 94 46.35 58.31 6.22
CA SER A 94 47.28 58.76 5.17
C SER A 94 46.57 59.39 3.96
N THR A 95 47.08 60.58 3.64
CA THR A 95 47.14 61.36 2.39
C THR A 95 46.45 60.88 1.10
N ALA A 96 45.75 61.85 0.50
CA ALA A 96 45.21 61.83 -0.86
C ALA A 96 46.30 62.01 -1.94
N ARG A 97 46.14 61.33 -3.09
CA ARG A 97 46.03 61.95 -4.44
C ARG A 97 45.92 60.87 -5.55
N GLY A 98 44.92 61.06 -6.42
CA GLY A 98 45.05 60.79 -7.86
C GLY A 98 44.72 59.38 -8.35
N GLY A 99 43.45 59.10 -8.63
CA GLY A 99 43.04 57.98 -9.48
C GLY A 99 41.56 58.09 -9.80
N SER A 100 41.20 58.27 -11.07
CA SER A 100 39.80 58.36 -11.51
C SER A 100 39.03 57.12 -11.07
N ALA A 101 37.86 57.31 -10.46
CA ALA A 101 36.96 56.22 -10.12
C ALA A 101 36.67 55.36 -11.38
N PRO A 102 36.76 54.02 -11.30
CA PRO A 102 36.49 53.16 -12.45
C PRO A 102 35.02 53.32 -12.88
N ASP A 103 34.79 53.53 -14.17
CA ASP A 103 33.46 53.67 -14.77
C ASP A 103 32.62 52.41 -14.45
N PRO A 104 31.56 52.54 -13.62
CA PRO A 104 30.70 51.41 -13.23
C PRO A 104 30.05 50.72 -14.44
N MET A 105 29.86 51.46 -15.53
CA MET A 105 29.27 50.94 -16.76
C MET A 105 30.26 50.12 -17.58
N ALA A 106 31.56 50.41 -17.52
CA ALA A 106 32.59 49.60 -18.15
C ALA A 106 32.76 48.25 -17.43
N ALA A 107 32.69 48.25 -16.09
CA ALA A 107 32.69 47.01 -15.30
C ALA A 107 31.43 46.16 -15.57
N LEU A 108 30.25 46.80 -15.72
CA LEU A 108 29.01 46.12 -16.07
C LEU A 108 29.02 45.54 -17.49
N ARG A 109 29.57 46.26 -18.48
CA ARG A 109 29.74 45.75 -19.85
C ARG A 109 30.65 44.52 -19.89
N ARG A 110 31.74 44.52 -19.13
CA ARG A 110 32.67 43.38 -19.03
C ARG A 110 32.05 42.14 -18.37
N LEU A 111 31.12 42.35 -17.42
CA LEU A 111 30.35 41.30 -16.73
C LEU A 111 29.21 40.75 -17.60
N LEU A 112 28.70 41.55 -18.54
CA LEU A 112 27.70 41.14 -19.54
C LEU A 112 28.36 40.42 -20.74
N GLU A 113 29.57 40.80 -21.13
CA GLU A 113 30.36 40.13 -22.16
C GLU A 113 30.83 38.72 -21.74
N THR A 114 31.11 38.50 -20.45
CA THR A 114 31.46 37.18 -19.90
C THR A 114 30.27 36.23 -19.72
N ARG A 115 29.02 36.69 -19.92
CA ARG A 115 27.83 35.84 -19.98
C ARG A 115 27.53 35.27 -21.37
N GLY A 116 28.32 35.64 -22.38
CA GLY A 116 28.27 35.04 -23.70
C GLY A 116 28.95 33.68 -23.74
N ARG A 117 28.16 32.61 -23.97
CA ARG A 117 28.60 31.24 -24.29
C ARG A 117 29.14 30.42 -23.12
N ARG A 118 28.25 30.05 -22.20
CA ARG A 118 28.32 28.71 -21.60
C ARG A 118 27.87 27.73 -22.70
N PRO A 119 28.72 26.81 -23.20
CA PRO A 119 28.27 25.83 -24.17
C PRO A 119 27.08 25.08 -23.56
N THR A 120 25.91 25.20 -24.19
CA THR A 120 24.82 24.26 -23.96
C THR A 120 25.43 22.88 -24.21
N PRO A 121 25.47 21.98 -23.23
CA PRO A 121 25.87 20.60 -23.51
C PRO A 121 25.02 20.13 -24.69
N PRO A 122 25.61 19.38 -25.65
CA PRO A 122 24.84 18.86 -26.76
C PRO A 122 23.60 18.16 -26.18
N PRO A 123 22.42 18.28 -26.82
CA PRO A 123 21.27 17.51 -26.39
C PRO A 123 21.73 16.07 -26.30
N VAL A 124 21.78 15.54 -25.07
CA VAL A 124 22.05 14.13 -24.88
C VAL A 124 20.89 13.47 -25.60
N THR A 125 21.16 12.92 -26.78
CA THR A 125 20.25 12.02 -27.46
C THR A 125 20.13 10.83 -26.53
N ARG A 126 19.22 10.96 -25.55
CA ARG A 126 18.83 9.84 -24.72
C ARG A 126 18.34 8.81 -25.72
N GLY A 127 19.06 7.69 -25.79
CA GLY A 127 18.62 6.53 -26.54
C GLY A 127 17.18 6.18 -26.15
N PRO A 128 16.49 5.37 -26.96
CA PRO A 128 15.11 4.99 -26.68
C PRO A 128 14.97 4.57 -25.21
N ILE A 129 14.05 5.25 -24.50
CA ILE A 129 13.79 4.97 -23.09
C ILE A 129 13.22 3.56 -23.00
N ASP A 130 13.90 2.67 -22.28
CA ASP A 130 13.37 1.34 -22.02
C ASP A 130 12.13 1.43 -21.10
N ARG A 131 10.99 1.04 -21.66
CA ARG A 131 9.68 1.01 -20.98
C ARG A 131 9.15 -0.41 -20.80
N HIS A 132 9.97 -1.42 -21.09
CA HIS A 132 9.58 -2.81 -20.97
C HIS A 132 9.30 -3.18 -19.51
N LEU A 133 8.16 -3.82 -19.29
CA LEU A 133 7.79 -4.41 -18.01
C LEU A 133 7.55 -5.91 -18.23
N PRO A 134 7.89 -6.76 -17.26
CA PRO A 134 7.62 -8.19 -17.35
C PRO A 134 6.10 -8.47 -17.38
N GLY A 135 5.75 -9.73 -17.65
CA GLY A 135 4.37 -10.22 -17.61
C GLY A 135 3.58 -10.01 -18.91
N GLU A 136 2.33 -10.46 -18.88
CA GLU A 136 1.36 -10.34 -19.97
C GLU A 136 0.40 -9.18 -19.70
N GLU A 137 -0.01 -8.45 -20.73
CA GLU A 137 -1.09 -7.47 -20.61
C GLU A 137 -2.46 -8.15 -20.76
N ILE A 138 -3.16 -8.34 -19.65
CA ILE A 138 -4.43 -9.10 -19.60
C ILE A 138 -5.67 -8.21 -19.77
N ALA A 139 -5.49 -6.89 -19.70
CA ALA A 139 -6.47 -5.87 -20.04
C ALA A 139 -5.73 -4.55 -20.35
N PRO A 140 -6.33 -3.58 -21.07
CA PRO A 140 -5.67 -2.32 -21.39
C PRO A 140 -5.09 -1.62 -20.14
N GLY A 141 -3.77 -1.54 -20.07
CA GLY A 141 -3.04 -0.96 -18.97
C GLY A 141 -2.93 -1.82 -17.70
N LEU A 142 -3.24 -3.12 -17.75
CA LEU A 142 -3.13 -4.07 -16.65
C LEU A 142 -2.19 -5.22 -17.03
N ARG A 143 -1.09 -5.37 -16.29
CA ARG A 143 -0.12 -6.46 -16.48
C ARG A 143 -0.25 -7.52 -15.39
N LEU A 144 -0.17 -8.77 -15.78
CA LEU A 144 -0.05 -9.94 -14.91
C LEU A 144 1.37 -10.50 -15.02
N ILE A 145 2.08 -10.53 -13.90
CA ILE A 145 3.38 -11.20 -13.76
C ILE A 145 3.13 -12.46 -12.93
N GLU A 146 3.35 -13.64 -13.50
CA GLU A 146 3.23 -14.91 -12.78
C GLU A 146 4.58 -15.63 -12.75
N THR A 147 4.93 -16.13 -11.57
CA THR A 147 6.09 -17.01 -11.37
C THR A 147 5.71 -18.17 -10.46
N ARG A 148 6.47 -19.25 -10.55
CA ARG A 148 6.33 -20.42 -9.67
C ARG A 148 7.71 -20.83 -9.21
N GLN A 149 7.82 -21.11 -7.92
CA GLN A 149 9.07 -21.60 -7.32
C GLN A 149 8.78 -22.81 -6.44
N PRO A 150 9.67 -23.80 -6.39
CA PRO A 150 9.55 -24.93 -5.46
C PRO A 150 9.36 -24.43 -4.03
N PHE A 151 8.46 -25.05 -3.29
CA PHE A 151 8.17 -24.67 -1.92
C PHE A 151 7.61 -25.85 -1.14
N ASP A 152 8.18 -26.12 0.04
CA ASP A 152 7.68 -27.18 0.91
C ASP A 152 6.39 -26.73 1.61
N VAL A 153 5.30 -27.46 1.34
CA VAL A 153 3.98 -27.16 1.90
C VAL A 153 3.67 -28.18 2.97
N PRO A 154 3.47 -27.77 4.24
CA PRO A 154 3.06 -28.72 5.27
C PRO A 154 1.64 -29.24 4.98
N PRO A 155 1.25 -30.42 5.48
CA PRO A 155 -0.09 -30.96 5.25
C PRO A 155 -1.19 -30.16 5.97
N ALA A 156 -0.85 -29.47 7.07
CA ALA A 156 -1.76 -28.63 7.84
C ALA A 156 -1.01 -27.47 8.50
N LEU A 157 -1.70 -26.36 8.75
CA LEU A 157 -1.16 -25.20 9.47
C LEU A 157 -1.88 -25.00 10.79
N SER A 158 -1.18 -25.17 11.90
CA SER A 158 -1.68 -24.78 13.22
C SER A 158 -1.85 -23.27 13.32
N LEU A 159 -2.96 -22.83 13.91
CA LEU A 159 -3.23 -21.41 14.16
C LEU A 159 -2.71 -20.92 15.53
N ALA A 160 -2.07 -21.80 16.31
CA ALA A 160 -1.64 -21.51 17.69
C ALA A 160 -0.70 -20.29 17.76
N PHE A 161 0.18 -20.09 16.77
CA PHE A 161 1.08 -18.93 16.69
C PHE A 161 0.30 -17.59 16.71
N ALA A 162 -0.92 -17.60 16.19
CA ALA A 162 -1.83 -16.46 16.15
C ALA A 162 -2.72 -16.35 17.40
N ARG A 163 -2.56 -17.23 18.41
CA ARG A 163 -3.46 -17.41 19.57
C ARG A 163 -4.87 -17.78 19.16
N ARG A 164 -4.97 -18.67 18.19
CA ARG A 164 -6.23 -19.22 17.69
C ARG A 164 -6.15 -20.73 17.76
N GLU A 165 -7.26 -21.37 18.10
CA GLU A 165 -7.37 -22.82 18.12
C GLU A 165 -7.57 -23.37 16.70
N GLY A 166 -7.25 -24.64 16.52
CA GLY A 166 -7.46 -25.37 15.28
C GLY A 166 -6.32 -25.22 14.26
N GLN A 167 -6.59 -25.80 13.09
CA GLN A 167 -5.68 -25.83 11.96
C GLN A 167 -6.43 -25.52 10.68
N ILE A 168 -5.73 -24.97 9.70
CA ILE A 168 -6.26 -24.71 8.35
C ILE A 168 -5.50 -25.50 7.31
N ASN A 169 -6.15 -25.76 6.19
CA ASN A 169 -5.49 -26.27 5.01
C ASN A 169 -4.59 -25.15 4.43
N PRO A 170 -3.28 -25.38 4.27
CA PRO A 170 -2.38 -24.39 3.71
C PRO A 170 -2.87 -23.88 2.33
N ARG A 171 -3.45 -24.75 1.50
CA ARG A 171 -3.90 -24.37 0.15
C ARG A 171 -5.06 -23.37 0.12
N ASP A 172 -5.69 -23.10 1.26
CA ASP A 172 -6.72 -22.07 1.39
C ASP A 172 -6.11 -20.69 1.69
N VAL A 173 -4.80 -20.61 1.96
CA VAL A 173 -4.10 -19.37 2.30
C VAL A 173 -3.70 -18.59 1.04
N LEU A 174 -4.11 -17.33 0.97
CA LEU A 174 -3.63 -16.36 -0.02
C LEU A 174 -2.81 -15.26 0.68
N PHE A 175 -1.50 -15.28 0.46
CA PHE A 175 -0.61 -14.20 0.88
C PHE A 175 -0.81 -13.01 -0.04
N PHE A 176 -0.86 -11.79 0.49
CA PHE A 176 -0.91 -10.60 -0.36
C PHE A 176 -0.25 -9.38 0.28
N ASP A 177 0.21 -8.50 -0.60
CA ASP A 177 0.82 -7.20 -0.29
C ASP A 177 0.49 -6.20 -1.40
N THR A 178 0.36 -4.91 -1.08
CA THR A 178 0.06 -3.87 -2.08
C THR A 178 1.10 -2.77 -2.13
N GLU A 179 1.40 -2.32 -3.35
CA GLU A 179 2.15 -1.09 -3.57
C GLU A 179 1.17 0.05 -3.86
N THR A 180 1.30 1.14 -3.10
CA THR A 180 0.28 2.20 -3.08
C THR A 180 0.85 3.56 -3.42
N THR A 181 0.00 4.47 -3.89
CA THR A 181 0.41 5.84 -4.24
C THR A 181 0.70 6.74 -3.03
N GLY A 182 0.56 6.23 -1.79
CA GLY A 182 0.88 6.98 -0.57
C GLY A 182 0.39 6.31 0.72
N LEU A 183 1.03 6.64 1.84
CA LEU A 183 0.82 5.98 3.13
C LEU A 183 -0.29 6.59 4.00
N ALA A 184 -0.84 7.76 3.61
CA ALA A 184 -1.77 8.54 4.43
C ALA A 184 -3.25 8.07 4.40
N GLY A 185 -3.55 6.96 3.72
CA GLY A 185 -4.86 6.27 3.85
C GLY A 185 -6.11 7.07 3.45
N GLY A 186 -6.03 7.93 2.42
CA GLY A 186 -7.17 8.71 1.92
C GLY A 186 -7.86 8.10 0.69
N THR A 187 -9.01 8.67 0.29
CA THR A 187 -9.75 8.24 -0.93
C THR A 187 -8.95 8.43 -2.22
N GLY A 188 -7.94 9.29 -2.20
CA GLY A 188 -7.00 9.49 -3.32
C GLY A 188 -5.92 8.42 -3.43
N THR A 189 -5.64 7.67 -2.35
CA THR A 189 -4.67 6.58 -2.35
C THR A 189 -5.21 5.40 -3.16
N ARG A 190 -4.36 4.84 -4.01
CA ARG A 190 -4.66 3.64 -4.82
C ARG A 190 -3.57 2.61 -4.65
N ALA A 191 -3.94 1.35 -4.72
CA ALA A 191 -2.99 0.30 -5.04
C ALA A 191 -2.69 0.42 -6.54
N PHE A 192 -1.43 0.57 -6.91
CA PHE A 192 -1.01 0.43 -8.30
C PHE A 192 -0.44 -0.96 -8.58
N MET A 193 -0.16 -1.72 -7.53
CA MET A 193 0.23 -3.12 -7.61
C MET A 193 -0.45 -3.93 -6.52
N ILE A 194 -0.87 -5.15 -6.85
CA ILE A 194 -1.31 -6.16 -5.88
C ILE A 194 -0.49 -7.41 -6.15
N GLY A 195 0.40 -7.74 -5.21
CA GLY A 195 1.10 -9.02 -5.18
C GLY A 195 0.27 -10.03 -4.40
N ALA A 196 0.16 -11.25 -4.93
CA ALA A 196 -0.45 -12.36 -4.23
C ALA A 196 0.36 -13.63 -4.41
N ALA A 197 0.36 -14.49 -3.40
CA ALA A 197 0.94 -15.82 -3.49
C ALA A 197 0.05 -16.88 -2.85
N ASP A 198 0.04 -18.08 -3.43
CA ASP A 198 -0.69 -19.23 -2.94
C ASP A 198 0.12 -20.51 -3.17
N TRP A 199 -0.04 -21.49 -2.28
CA TRP A 199 0.59 -22.79 -2.47
C TRP A 199 -0.20 -23.63 -3.48
N HIS A 200 0.49 -24.07 -4.52
CA HIS A 200 -0.08 -24.75 -5.67
C HIS A 200 0.60 -26.11 -5.88
N HIS A 201 -0.16 -27.12 -6.25
CA HIS A 201 0.38 -28.42 -6.65
C HIS A 201 0.56 -28.43 -8.16
N ASP A 202 1.80 -28.50 -8.62
CA ASP A 202 2.15 -28.65 -10.03
C ASP A 202 2.38 -30.13 -10.32
N PRO A 203 1.66 -30.75 -11.29
CA PRO A 203 1.80 -32.17 -11.58
C PRO A 203 3.23 -32.61 -11.90
N ASP A 204 4.02 -31.71 -12.52
CA ASP A 204 5.38 -32.03 -12.98
C ASP A 204 6.44 -31.60 -11.97
N ARG A 205 6.15 -30.55 -11.18
CA ARG A 205 7.14 -29.91 -10.28
C ARG A 205 6.87 -30.14 -8.79
N GLY A 206 5.76 -30.82 -8.45
CA GLY A 206 5.34 -31.02 -7.07
C GLY A 206 4.79 -29.74 -6.44
N ASP A 207 5.04 -29.55 -5.15
CA ASP A 207 4.54 -28.39 -4.44
C ASP A 207 5.35 -27.13 -4.73
N THR A 208 4.61 -26.06 -5.05
CA THR A 208 5.17 -24.78 -5.48
C THR A 208 4.46 -23.64 -4.78
N LEU A 209 5.16 -22.52 -4.61
CA LEU A 209 4.56 -21.23 -4.33
C LEU A 209 4.35 -20.51 -5.66
N ARG A 210 3.08 -20.32 -6.03
CA ARG A 210 2.71 -19.50 -7.18
C ARG A 210 2.63 -18.05 -6.72
N VAL A 211 3.39 -17.17 -7.35
CA VAL A 211 3.33 -15.72 -7.12
C VAL A 211 2.72 -15.06 -8.35
N ARG A 212 1.67 -14.26 -8.14
CA ARG A 212 0.97 -13.50 -9.17
C ARG A 212 0.91 -12.04 -8.77
N GLN A 213 1.28 -11.16 -9.67
CA GLN A 213 1.29 -9.73 -9.41
C GLN A 213 0.51 -8.99 -10.48
N LEU A 214 -0.46 -8.20 -10.06
CA LEU A 214 -1.21 -7.29 -10.92
C LEU A 214 -0.58 -5.90 -10.84
N LEU A 215 -0.15 -5.35 -11.96
CA LEU A 215 0.46 -4.02 -12.05
C LEU A 215 -0.31 -3.16 -13.07
N ILE A 216 -0.82 -2.02 -12.63
CA ILE A 216 -1.45 -1.06 -13.55
C ILE A 216 -0.41 -0.10 -14.14
N THR A 217 -0.48 0.11 -15.45
CA THR A 217 0.33 1.07 -16.20
C THR A 217 -0.47 2.29 -16.63
N THR A 218 -1.76 2.34 -16.27
CA THR A 218 -2.64 3.50 -16.42
C THR A 218 -3.60 3.58 -15.23
N MET A 219 -4.13 4.75 -14.94
CA MET A 219 -5.17 4.92 -13.90
C MET A 219 -6.47 4.18 -14.25
N ALA A 220 -6.78 4.06 -15.55
CA ALA A 220 -8.02 3.48 -16.03
C ALA A 220 -8.10 1.95 -15.83
N ALA A 221 -6.96 1.30 -15.57
CA ALA A 221 -6.87 -0.13 -15.37
C ALA A 221 -7.24 -0.61 -13.95
N GLU A 222 -7.43 0.30 -12.98
CA GLU A 222 -7.74 -0.06 -11.60
C GLU A 222 -9.01 -0.94 -11.47
N PRO A 223 -10.16 -0.65 -12.13
CA PRO A 223 -11.32 -1.54 -12.05
C PRO A 223 -11.06 -2.95 -12.58
N ALA A 224 -10.22 -3.09 -13.61
CA ALA A 224 -9.82 -4.39 -14.14
C ALA A 224 -8.89 -5.13 -13.17
N MET A 225 -7.96 -4.41 -12.52
CA MET A 225 -7.09 -4.97 -11.49
C MET A 225 -7.90 -5.53 -10.31
N LEU A 226 -8.86 -4.76 -9.80
CA LEU A 226 -9.73 -5.17 -8.70
C LEU A 226 -10.57 -6.39 -9.09
N ALA A 227 -11.15 -6.40 -10.30
CA ALA A 227 -11.90 -7.55 -10.79
C ALA A 227 -11.02 -8.81 -10.92
N ALA A 228 -9.79 -8.67 -11.41
CA ALA A 228 -8.85 -9.78 -11.52
C ALA A 228 -8.44 -10.33 -10.15
N PHE A 229 -8.15 -9.45 -9.18
CA PHE A 229 -7.83 -9.89 -7.81
C PHE A 229 -9.01 -10.61 -7.15
N ALA A 230 -10.24 -10.11 -7.33
CA ALA A 230 -11.45 -10.75 -6.81
C ALA A 230 -11.63 -12.18 -7.33
N GLN A 231 -11.26 -12.46 -8.59
CA GLN A 231 -11.35 -13.81 -9.18
C GLN A 231 -10.38 -14.82 -8.55
N TRP A 232 -9.37 -14.36 -7.81
CA TRP A 232 -8.43 -15.23 -7.12
C TRP A 232 -8.94 -15.66 -5.73
N LEU A 233 -9.98 -14.99 -5.24
CA LEU A 233 -10.55 -15.20 -3.92
C LEU A 233 -11.70 -16.20 -4.00
N ARG A 234 -11.75 -17.11 -3.04
CA ARG A 234 -12.83 -18.06 -2.81
C ARG A 234 -13.46 -17.80 -1.43
N PRO A 235 -14.70 -18.27 -1.18
CA PRO A 235 -15.33 -18.09 0.14
C PRO A 235 -14.54 -18.67 1.32
N ASP A 236 -13.73 -19.69 1.07
CA ASP A 236 -12.87 -20.38 2.03
C ASP A 236 -11.45 -19.78 2.11
N THR A 237 -11.13 -18.75 1.32
CA THR A 237 -9.80 -18.14 1.34
C THR A 237 -9.48 -17.52 2.69
N VAL A 238 -8.31 -17.87 3.22
CA VAL A 238 -7.70 -17.21 4.38
C VAL A 238 -6.64 -16.23 3.88
N LEU A 239 -6.93 -14.94 3.98
CA LEU A 239 -5.96 -13.90 3.63
C LEU A 239 -4.79 -13.93 4.60
N CYS A 240 -3.58 -13.73 4.10
CA CYS A 240 -2.39 -13.60 4.93
C CYS A 240 -1.59 -12.38 4.49
N SER A 241 -1.19 -11.53 5.43
CA SER A 241 -0.47 -10.28 5.13
C SER A 241 0.44 -9.88 6.27
N TYR A 242 1.32 -8.91 6.06
CA TYR A 242 2.06 -8.27 7.14
C TYR A 242 1.53 -6.85 7.36
N ASN A 243 0.78 -6.64 8.46
CA ASN A 243 0.09 -5.37 8.75
C ASN A 243 -1.07 -5.03 7.78
N GLY A 244 -1.41 -5.90 6.83
CA GLY A 244 -2.40 -5.60 5.80
C GLY A 244 -3.83 -5.59 6.28
N ARG A 245 -4.14 -6.11 7.47
CA ARG A 245 -5.47 -5.94 8.07
C ARG A 245 -5.76 -4.48 8.39
N SER A 246 -4.73 -3.71 8.74
CA SER A 246 -4.86 -2.30 9.15
C SER A 246 -4.61 -1.32 7.99
N TYR A 247 -3.98 -1.77 6.90
CA TYR A 247 -3.55 -0.89 5.79
C TYR A 247 -4.14 -1.34 4.45
N ASP A 248 -3.71 -2.48 3.92
CA ASP A 248 -4.07 -2.94 2.57
C ASP A 248 -5.56 -3.27 2.42
N ALA A 249 -6.14 -4.06 3.33
CA ALA A 249 -7.54 -4.48 3.25
C ALA A 249 -8.53 -3.30 3.33
N PRO A 250 -8.40 -2.34 4.28
CA PRO A 250 -9.23 -1.12 4.29
C PRO A 250 -9.09 -0.26 3.02
N LEU A 251 -7.89 -0.18 2.45
CA LEU A 251 -7.63 0.52 1.20
C LEU A 251 -8.39 -0.17 0.05
N LEU A 252 -8.19 -1.47 -0.14
CA LEU A 252 -8.83 -2.23 -1.22
C LEU A 252 -10.36 -2.19 -1.09
N LYS A 253 -10.90 -2.34 0.13
CA LYS A 253 -12.34 -2.17 0.40
C LYS A 253 -12.86 -0.82 -0.08
N THR A 254 -12.12 0.25 0.17
CA THR A 254 -12.48 1.59 -0.32
C THR A 254 -12.40 1.65 -1.85
N ARG A 255 -11.40 1.02 -2.47
CA ARG A 255 -11.27 0.97 -3.94
C ARG A 255 -12.41 0.19 -4.60
N TYR A 256 -12.78 -0.99 -4.09
CA TYR A 256 -13.93 -1.76 -4.56
C TYR A 256 -15.22 -0.94 -4.51
N ARG A 257 -15.48 -0.27 -3.37
CA ARG A 257 -16.64 0.61 -3.23
C ARG A 257 -16.65 1.75 -4.24
N LEU A 258 -15.52 2.42 -4.46
CA LEU A 258 -15.41 3.52 -5.43
C LEU A 258 -15.56 3.02 -6.89
N ALA A 259 -15.10 1.81 -7.17
CA ALA A 259 -15.28 1.15 -8.47
C ALA A 259 -16.70 0.57 -8.67
N ARG A 260 -17.59 0.68 -7.66
CA ARG A 260 -18.93 0.06 -7.64
C ARG A 260 -18.90 -1.46 -7.86
N GLN A 261 -17.87 -2.11 -7.32
CA GLN A 261 -17.71 -3.55 -7.32
C GLN A 261 -18.01 -4.11 -5.91
N GLY A 262 -18.46 -5.37 -5.83
CA GLY A 262 -18.63 -6.05 -4.55
C GLY A 262 -17.31 -6.14 -3.79
N ASP A 263 -17.34 -6.12 -2.46
CA ASP A 263 -16.17 -6.28 -1.59
C ASP A 263 -15.93 -7.79 -1.31
N PRO A 264 -14.94 -8.43 -1.96
CA PRO A 264 -14.67 -9.85 -1.74
C PRO A 264 -13.78 -10.09 -0.50
N ILE A 265 -13.19 -9.05 0.10
CA ILE A 265 -12.20 -9.15 1.18
C ILE A 265 -12.90 -9.17 2.53
N GLY A 266 -13.96 -8.37 2.70
CA GLY A 266 -14.58 -8.13 4.00
C GLY A 266 -15.17 -9.35 4.72
N LEU A 267 -15.39 -10.46 4.02
CA LEU A 267 -15.94 -11.71 4.58
C LEU A 267 -14.89 -12.79 4.83
N LEU A 268 -13.65 -12.58 4.40
CA LEU A 268 -12.59 -13.58 4.49
C LEU A 268 -11.92 -13.54 5.85
N ASP A 269 -11.49 -14.71 6.34
CA ASP A 269 -10.58 -14.78 7.48
C ASP A 269 -9.22 -14.17 7.09
N HIS A 270 -8.52 -13.60 8.06
CA HIS A 270 -7.30 -12.83 7.80
C HIS A 270 -6.24 -13.09 8.86
N LEU A 271 -5.13 -13.73 8.48
CA LEU A 271 -3.93 -13.86 9.29
C LEU A 271 -3.00 -12.66 9.07
N ASP A 272 -2.98 -11.73 10.02
CA ASP A 272 -2.01 -10.63 10.02
C ASP A 272 -0.76 -11.02 10.82
N LEU A 273 0.35 -11.24 10.11
CA LEU A 273 1.60 -11.74 10.64
C LEU A 273 2.36 -10.71 11.50
N LEU A 274 2.02 -9.42 11.44
CA LEU A 274 2.70 -8.40 12.24
C LEU A 274 2.51 -8.65 13.74
N HIS A 275 1.30 -9.00 14.15
CA HIS A 275 0.97 -9.18 15.56
C HIS A 275 1.68 -10.38 16.22
N PRO A 276 1.64 -11.61 15.67
CA PRO A 276 2.42 -12.73 16.20
C PRO A 276 3.91 -12.45 16.18
N THR A 277 4.42 -11.85 15.10
CA THR A 277 5.83 -11.47 14.99
C THR A 277 6.25 -10.50 16.11
N ARG A 278 5.47 -9.42 16.34
CA ARG A 278 5.75 -8.47 17.43
C ARG A 278 5.63 -9.11 18.81
N ARG A 279 4.72 -10.06 19.02
CA ARG A 279 4.65 -10.76 20.31
C ARG A 279 5.93 -11.52 20.62
N ARG A 280 6.52 -12.14 19.60
CA ARG A 280 7.70 -12.99 19.78
C ARG A 280 9.02 -12.21 19.78
N TYR A 281 9.13 -11.17 18.96
CA TYR A 281 10.42 -10.54 18.66
C TYR A 281 10.53 -9.05 19.04
N ARG A 282 9.47 -8.43 19.59
CA ARG A 282 9.57 -7.03 20.04
C ARG A 282 10.63 -6.91 21.13
N GLY A 283 11.53 -5.94 20.95
CA GLY A 283 12.66 -5.69 21.86
C GLY A 283 13.88 -6.57 21.60
N ARG A 284 13.80 -7.57 20.69
CA ARG A 284 14.95 -8.38 20.27
C ARG A 284 15.83 -7.66 19.25
N TRP A 285 15.20 -6.87 18.38
CA TRP A 285 15.86 -6.10 17.32
C TRP A 285 15.35 -4.66 17.28
N GLU A 286 15.97 -3.85 16.42
CA GLU A 286 15.67 -2.42 16.23
C GLU A 286 14.17 -2.13 16.00
N ASN A 287 13.46 -2.98 15.26
CA ASN A 287 12.02 -2.90 15.02
C ASN A 287 11.48 -4.24 14.49
N CYS A 288 10.18 -4.31 14.22
CA CYS A 288 9.53 -5.46 13.58
C CYS A 288 8.96 -5.07 12.21
N ARG A 289 9.70 -4.32 11.39
CA ARG A 289 9.37 -4.13 9.97
C ARG A 289 9.75 -5.39 9.20
N LEU A 290 9.07 -5.65 8.08
CA LEU A 290 9.29 -6.87 7.29
C LEU A 290 10.76 -7.05 6.90
N ALA A 291 11.42 -5.99 6.42
CA ALA A 291 12.86 -5.99 6.10
C ALA A 291 13.76 -6.39 7.29
N THR A 292 13.45 -5.97 8.52
CA THR A 292 14.20 -6.39 9.71
C THR A 292 13.95 -7.86 10.03
N ILE A 293 12.71 -8.35 9.86
CA ILE A 293 12.38 -9.76 10.05
C ILE A 293 13.09 -10.63 9.02
N GLU A 294 13.14 -10.21 7.77
CA GLU A 294 13.89 -10.90 6.73
C GLU A 294 15.36 -11.05 7.07
N ARG A 295 16.03 -9.95 7.40
CA ARG A 295 17.45 -9.95 7.75
C ARG A 295 17.76 -10.79 8.98
N GLU A 296 16.97 -10.61 10.04
CA GLU A 296 17.31 -11.17 11.34
C GLU A 296 16.74 -12.57 11.59
N LEU A 297 15.53 -12.84 11.12
CA LEU A 297 14.85 -14.13 11.32
C LEU A 297 15.07 -15.07 10.14
N LEU A 298 14.89 -14.57 8.92
CA LEU A 298 14.93 -15.40 7.71
C LEU A 298 16.32 -15.44 7.06
N ARG A 299 17.25 -14.60 7.53
CA ARG A 299 18.62 -14.46 6.98
C ARG A 299 18.61 -14.13 5.48
N ILE A 300 17.61 -13.38 5.05
CA ILE A 300 17.50 -12.85 3.68
C ILE A 300 18.19 -11.48 3.65
N VAL A 301 19.15 -11.32 2.75
CA VAL A 301 19.84 -10.05 2.50
C VAL A 301 19.28 -9.47 1.21
N ARG A 302 18.74 -8.24 1.27
CA ARG A 302 18.28 -7.51 0.07
C ARG A 302 19.47 -6.74 -0.52
N GLU A 303 19.93 -7.14 -1.70
CA GLU A 303 20.85 -6.35 -2.50
C GLU A 303 20.05 -5.31 -3.30
N ASP A 304 20.53 -4.06 -3.34
CA ASP A 304 19.96 -2.97 -4.16
C ASP A 304 18.46 -2.65 -3.95
N ASP A 305 18.01 -2.59 -2.70
CA ASP A 305 16.60 -2.34 -2.42
C ASP A 305 16.21 -0.87 -2.72
N LEU A 306 15.21 -0.68 -3.59
CA LEU A 306 14.54 0.61 -3.73
C LEU A 306 13.77 0.85 -2.44
N PRO A 307 14.01 1.93 -1.68
CA PRO A 307 13.23 2.19 -0.47
C PRO A 307 11.75 2.25 -0.83
N GLY A 308 10.89 1.52 -0.10
CA GLY A 308 9.45 1.45 -0.41
C GLY A 308 8.76 2.83 -0.51
N SER A 309 9.31 3.87 0.15
CA SER A 309 8.86 5.26 0.00
C SER A 309 9.03 5.83 -1.42
N GLN A 310 9.86 5.23 -2.26
CA GLN A 310 10.10 5.63 -3.64
C GLN A 310 9.20 4.89 -4.64
N ALA A 311 8.49 3.84 -4.22
CA ALA A 311 7.59 3.09 -5.10
C ALA A 311 6.51 3.97 -5.77
N PRO A 312 5.84 4.92 -5.06
CA PRO A 312 4.90 5.84 -5.71
C PRO A 312 5.56 6.72 -6.79
N ALA A 313 6.80 7.18 -6.52
CA ALA A 313 7.53 8.04 -7.44
C ALA A 313 7.98 7.29 -8.69
N ALA A 314 8.41 6.02 -8.54
CA ALA A 314 8.77 5.15 -9.65
C ALA A 314 7.58 4.91 -10.59
N TRP A 315 6.41 4.61 -10.03
CA TRP A 315 5.20 4.43 -10.82
C TRP A 315 4.76 5.72 -11.52
N LEU A 316 4.75 6.85 -10.81
CA LEU A 316 4.40 8.15 -11.39
C LEU A 316 5.36 8.57 -12.51
N GLN A 317 6.65 8.28 -12.37
CA GLN A 317 7.66 8.49 -13.41
C GLN A 317 7.33 7.65 -14.65
N TYR A 318 6.96 6.37 -14.47
CA TYR A 318 6.57 5.50 -15.57
C TYR A 318 5.34 6.02 -16.33
N LEU A 319 4.30 6.46 -15.61
CA LEU A 319 3.09 7.06 -16.21
C LEU A 319 3.41 8.31 -17.05
N ARG A 320 4.45 9.07 -16.68
CA ARG A 320 4.88 10.30 -17.37
C ARG A 320 5.81 10.08 -18.56
N GLY A 321 5.99 8.85 -19.02
CA GLY A 321 6.90 8.55 -20.14
C GLY A 321 8.32 8.15 -19.72
N GLY A 322 8.62 8.04 -18.42
CA GLY A 322 9.94 7.62 -17.91
C GLY A 322 10.26 6.14 -18.10
N ALA A 323 11.48 5.75 -17.74
CA ALA A 323 11.97 4.37 -17.86
C ALA A 323 11.26 3.40 -16.90
N ALA A 324 11.19 2.12 -17.27
CA ALA A 324 10.59 1.06 -16.46
C ALA A 324 11.50 0.52 -15.35
N THR A 325 12.79 0.86 -15.34
CA THR A 325 13.79 0.27 -14.44
C THR A 325 13.38 0.28 -12.96
N ASN A 326 12.95 1.43 -12.44
CA ASN A 326 12.55 1.52 -11.04
C ASN A 326 11.22 0.82 -10.76
N LEU A 327 10.30 0.80 -11.71
CA LEU A 327 9.03 0.08 -11.55
C LEU A 327 9.25 -1.44 -11.58
N GLY A 328 10.21 -1.93 -12.36
CA GLY A 328 10.66 -3.31 -12.30
C GLY A 328 11.25 -3.69 -10.92
N ARG A 329 12.00 -2.78 -10.28
CA ARG A 329 12.50 -2.97 -8.91
C ARG A 329 11.36 -3.02 -7.88
N VAL A 330 10.35 -2.16 -8.02
CA VAL A 330 9.14 -2.23 -7.18
C VAL A 330 8.47 -3.59 -7.34
N ALA A 331 8.34 -4.09 -8.57
CA ALA A 331 7.75 -5.41 -8.80
C ALA A 331 8.57 -6.54 -8.16
N ALA A 332 9.90 -6.47 -8.23
CA ALA A 332 10.78 -7.43 -7.56
C ALA A 332 10.66 -7.37 -6.03
N HIS A 333 10.52 -6.17 -5.45
CA HIS A 333 10.31 -5.96 -4.02
C HIS A 333 9.01 -6.61 -3.55
N ASN A 334 7.90 -6.27 -4.19
CA ASN A 334 6.58 -6.82 -3.86
C ASN A 334 6.53 -8.35 -4.04
N HIS A 335 7.27 -8.89 -5.03
CA HIS A 335 7.42 -10.35 -5.21
C HIS A 335 8.10 -10.98 -3.99
N GLN A 336 9.24 -10.41 -3.59
CA GLN A 336 9.97 -10.87 -2.42
C GLN A 336 9.13 -10.76 -1.14
N ASP A 337 8.35 -9.69 -0.97
CA ASP A 337 7.50 -9.49 0.19
C ASP A 337 6.46 -10.61 0.32
N VAL A 338 5.71 -10.95 -0.73
CA VAL A 338 4.71 -12.03 -0.65
C VAL A 338 5.34 -13.41 -0.46
N VAL A 339 6.53 -13.65 -1.01
CA VAL A 339 7.33 -14.85 -0.74
C VAL A 339 7.77 -14.90 0.74
N THR A 340 8.18 -13.76 1.28
CA THR A 340 8.57 -13.62 2.68
C THR A 340 7.39 -13.91 3.60
N LEU A 341 6.16 -13.49 3.26
CA LEU A 341 4.97 -13.82 4.06
C LEU A 341 4.78 -15.33 4.21
N ALA A 342 4.92 -16.09 3.12
CA ALA A 342 4.80 -17.54 3.13
C ALA A 342 5.86 -18.19 4.03
N ARG A 343 7.12 -17.76 3.91
CA ARG A 343 8.23 -18.25 4.75
C ARG A 343 8.01 -17.88 6.22
N LEU A 344 7.63 -16.64 6.49
CA LEU A 344 7.42 -16.15 7.85
C LEU A 344 6.28 -16.90 8.56
N LEU A 345 5.18 -17.16 7.86
CA LEU A 345 4.07 -17.96 8.41
C LEU A 345 4.58 -19.32 8.90
N LEU A 346 5.31 -20.06 8.06
CA LEU A 346 5.87 -21.36 8.44
C LEU A 346 6.83 -21.24 9.62
N ARG A 347 7.70 -20.22 9.64
CA ARG A 347 8.63 -20.01 10.75
C ARG A 347 7.91 -19.71 12.07
N LEU A 348 6.80 -18.97 12.04
CA LEU A 348 6.00 -18.71 13.24
C LEU A 348 5.28 -19.96 13.74
N VAL A 349 4.79 -20.81 12.84
CA VAL A 349 4.17 -22.10 13.19
C VAL A 349 5.18 -23.02 13.89
N VAL A 350 6.35 -23.23 13.29
CA VAL A 350 7.43 -24.05 13.88
C VAL A 350 7.86 -23.49 15.23
N ALA A 351 8.10 -22.18 15.31
CA ALA A 351 8.57 -21.56 16.54
C ALA A 351 7.53 -21.61 17.68
N GLN A 352 6.24 -21.69 17.36
CA GLN A 352 5.20 -21.94 18.35
C GLN A 352 5.22 -23.39 18.83
N ALA A 353 5.31 -24.36 17.91
CA ALA A 353 5.40 -25.77 18.27
C ALA A 353 6.61 -26.07 19.17
N ASP A 354 7.77 -25.45 18.88
CA ASP A 354 8.97 -25.57 19.72
C ASP A 354 8.76 -25.01 21.14
N ALA A 355 7.99 -23.92 21.26
CA ALA A 355 7.69 -23.31 22.56
C ALA A 355 6.70 -24.15 23.37
N ASP A 356 5.72 -24.76 22.70
CA ASP A 356 4.75 -25.65 23.32
C ASP A 356 5.41 -26.95 23.81
N ALA A 357 6.41 -27.47 23.07
CA ALA A 357 7.18 -28.65 23.47
C ALA A 357 8.17 -28.41 24.62
N ALA A 358 8.55 -27.16 24.86
CA ALA A 358 9.48 -26.77 25.93
C ALA A 358 8.77 -26.43 27.26
N THR A 359 7.44 -26.39 27.27
CA THR A 359 6.59 -26.14 28.45
C THR A 359 6.08 -27.46 28.99
#